data_AF-A0A7J8QUE2-F1
#
_entry.id   AF-A0A7J8QUE2-F1
#
_cell.length_a   1.000
_cell.length_b   1.000
_cell.length_c   1.000
_cell.angle_alpha   90.00
_cell.angle_beta   90.00
_cell.angle_gamma   90.00
#
_symmetry.space_group_name_H-M   'P 1'
#
loop_
_entity.id
_entity.type
_entity.pdbx_description
1 polymer ?
#
loop_
_entity_poly.entity_id
_entity_poly.type
_entity_poly.pdbx_seq_one_letter_code
_entity_poly.pdbx_strand_id
1 'polypeptide(L)'
;MVVLTARDEKRGLEALESLKHSGLSDYLVFHQLDVADPKSIASLADFVKKQFGKLDILVNSRDIWSKATDDNYELAEECLKTNYNGAKRTAEALIPLLQLSDLPRIVNVSSSVVML
;
A
#
# COMPACT_ATOMS: atom_id res chain seq x y z
N MET A 1 7.43 -1.64 -14.09
CA MET A 1 6.98 -0.37 -13.49
C MET A 1 6.62 -0.63 -12.04
N VAL A 2 6.93 0.30 -11.14
CA VAL A 2 6.60 0.24 -9.72
C VAL A 2 5.77 1.47 -9.38
N VAL A 3 4.62 1.25 -8.75
CA VAL A 3 3.77 2.33 -8.23
C VAL A 3 4.10 2.51 -6.75
N LEU A 4 4.80 3.60 -6.44
CA LEU A 4 5.03 4.03 -5.06
C LEU A 4 3.76 4.69 -4.54
N THR A 5 3.38 4.35 -3.31
CA THR A 5 2.19 4.90 -2.68
C THR A 5 2.49 5.44 -1.29
N ALA A 6 1.82 6.53 -0.94
CA ALA A 6 1.87 7.12 0.39
C ALA A 6 0.55 7.83 0.67
N ARG A 7 0.19 7.93 1.96
CA ARG A 7 -0.99 8.71 2.38
C ARG A 7 -0.75 10.19 2.18
N ASP A 8 0.43 10.66 2.57
CA ASP A 8 0.87 12.04 2.44
C ASP A 8 1.55 12.21 1.07
N GLU A 9 0.92 12.98 0.20
CA GLU A 9 1.40 13.19 -1.18
C GLU A 9 2.75 13.90 -1.21
N LYS A 10 2.96 14.92 -0.36
CA LYS A 10 4.21 15.66 -0.32
C LYS A 10 5.37 14.73 0.05
N ARG A 11 5.22 13.96 1.13
CA ARG A 11 6.25 12.99 1.57
C ARG A 11 6.46 11.88 0.54
N GLY A 12 5.40 11.46 -0.15
CA GLY A 12 5.47 10.46 -1.21
C GLY A 12 6.27 10.94 -2.43
N LEU A 13 6.03 12.17 -2.86
CA LEU A 13 6.77 12.80 -3.95
C LEU A 13 8.23 13.08 -3.58
N GLU A 14 8.51 13.53 -2.36
CA GLU A 14 9.89 13.69 -1.86
C GLU A 14 10.66 12.36 -1.86
N ALA A 15 10.01 11.26 -1.45
CA ALA A 15 10.59 9.92 -1.52
C ALA A 15 10.82 9.45 -2.97
N LEU A 16 9.87 9.73 -3.89
CA LEU A 16 10.03 9.47 -5.31
C LEU A 16 11.25 10.21 -5.88
N GLU A 17 11.37 11.51 -5.62
CA GLU A 17 12.50 12.32 -6.07
C GLU A 17 13.83 11.80 -5.51
N SER A 18 13.86 11.39 -4.24
CA SER A 18 15.05 10.80 -3.63
C SER A 18 15.47 9.50 -4.34
N LEU A 19 14.51 8.66 -4.73
CA LEU A 19 14.76 7.42 -5.47
C LEU A 19 15.08 7.64 -6.95
N LYS A 20 14.67 8.75 -7.55
CA LYS A 20 15.11 9.09 -8.91
C LYS A 20 16.62 9.29 -8.99
N HIS A 21 17.24 9.81 -7.93
CA HIS A 21 18.69 9.96 -7.87
C HIS A 21 19.47 8.63 -7.79
N SER A 22 18.78 7.49 -7.58
CA SER A 22 19.42 6.16 -7.54
C SER A 22 19.40 5.40 -8.87
N GLY A 23 18.98 6.03 -9.97
CA GLY A 23 18.95 5.42 -11.31
C GLY A 23 17.71 4.57 -11.61
N LEU A 24 16.68 4.64 -10.76
CA LEU A 24 15.41 3.91 -10.92
C LEU A 24 14.28 4.77 -11.53
N SER A 25 14.58 6.00 -11.93
CA SER A 25 13.60 7.04 -12.28
C SER A 25 12.55 6.62 -13.30
N ASP A 26 12.96 5.91 -14.36
CA ASP A 26 12.08 5.56 -15.48
C ASP A 26 11.09 4.45 -15.14
N TYR A 27 11.29 3.77 -14.02
CA TYR A 27 10.46 2.64 -13.58
C TYR A 27 9.55 2.99 -12.41
N LEU A 28 9.60 4.22 -11.88
CA LEU A 28 8.87 4.63 -10.69
C LEU A 28 7.81 5.68 -11.02
N VAL A 29 6.59 5.41 -10.59
CA VAL A 29 5.50 6.39 -10.60
C VAL A 29 4.91 6.50 -9.20
N PHE A 30 4.42 7.68 -8.83
CA PHE A 30 3.73 7.88 -7.56
C PHE A 30 2.21 7.94 -7.76
N HIS A 31 1.46 7.32 -6.85
CA HIS A 31 0.03 7.54 -6.70
C HIS A 31 -0.34 7.57 -5.22
N GLN A 32 -1.14 8.55 -4.80
CA GLN A 32 -1.58 8.66 -3.40
C GLN A 32 -2.41 7.43 -3.00
N LEU A 33 -2.19 6.93 -1.78
CA LEU A 33 -2.99 5.85 -1.19
C LEU A 33 -3.17 6.08 0.31
N ASP A 34 -4.42 6.24 0.74
CA ASP A 34 -4.84 6.03 2.11
C ASP A 34 -5.65 4.74 2.20
N VAL A 35 -5.06 3.71 2.82
CA VAL A 35 -5.69 2.41 3.02
C VAL A 35 -6.92 2.46 3.95
N ALA A 36 -7.10 3.56 4.68
CA ALA A 36 -8.30 3.79 5.48
C ALA A 36 -9.47 4.39 4.66
N ASP A 37 -9.20 4.96 3.48
CA ASP A 37 -10.20 5.60 2.62
C ASP A 37 -10.53 4.72 1.38
N PRO A 38 -11.75 4.15 1.30
CA PRO A 38 -12.17 3.37 0.14
C PRO A 38 -12.08 4.10 -1.20
N LYS A 39 -12.27 5.43 -1.22
CA LYS A 39 -12.18 6.22 -2.46
C LYS A 39 -10.73 6.29 -2.96
N SER A 40 -9.79 6.47 -2.03
CA SER A 40 -8.35 6.44 -2.35
C SER A 40 -7.93 5.08 -2.92
N ILE A 41 -8.41 3.98 -2.32
CA ILE A 41 -8.16 2.61 -2.83
C ILE A 41 -8.74 2.43 -4.24
N ALA A 42 -9.99 2.85 -4.47
CA ALA A 42 -10.63 2.75 -5.77
C ALA A 42 -9.88 3.57 -6.84
N SER A 43 -9.45 4.79 -6.49
CA SER A 43 -8.64 5.63 -7.37
C SER A 43 -7.35 4.93 -7.81
N LEU A 44 -6.65 4.26 -6.88
CA LEU A 44 -5.45 3.50 -7.20
C LEU A 44 -5.75 2.33 -8.14
N ALA A 45 -6.82 1.57 -7.88
CA ALA A 45 -7.21 0.45 -8.75
C ALA A 45 -7.52 0.93 -10.18
N ASP A 46 -8.27 2.02 -10.31
CA ASP A 46 -8.57 2.63 -11.62
C ASP A 46 -7.32 3.13 -12.33
N PHE A 47 -6.41 3.75 -11.59
CA PHE A 47 -5.12 4.20 -12.12
C PHE A 47 -4.30 3.03 -12.67
N VAL A 48 -4.11 1.97 -11.88
CA VAL A 48 -3.35 0.79 -12.30
C VAL A 48 -4.01 0.12 -13.51
N LYS A 49 -5.33 -0.01 -13.50
CA LYS A 49 -6.10 -0.56 -14.62
C LYS A 49 -5.89 0.25 -15.90
N LYS A 50 -6.02 1.58 -15.83
CA LYS A 50 -5.92 2.46 -17.00
C LYS A 50 -4.49 2.52 -17.55
N GLN A 51 -3.49 2.56 -16.69
CA GLN A 51 -2.11 2.78 -17.12
C GLN A 51 -1.36 1.49 -17.45
N PHE A 52 -1.67 0.39 -16.76
CA PHE A 52 -0.91 -0.86 -16.88
C PHE A 52 -1.77 -2.08 -17.25
N GLY A 53 -3.09 -2.01 -17.10
CA GLY A 53 -4.02 -3.08 -17.47
C GLY A 53 -4.05 -4.29 -16.53
N LYS A 54 -2.99 -4.50 -15.73
CA LYS A 54 -2.85 -5.60 -14.77
C LYS A 54 -1.99 -5.20 -13.57
N LEU A 55 -1.94 -6.07 -12.56
CA LEU A 55 -1.02 -5.97 -11.43
C LEU A 55 -0.34 -7.33 -11.23
N ASP A 56 0.99 -7.37 -11.15
CA ASP A 56 1.71 -8.63 -10.92
C ASP A 56 2.00 -8.87 -9.43
N ILE A 57 2.34 -7.82 -8.69
CA ILE A 57 2.75 -7.93 -7.28
C ILE A 57 2.11 -6.80 -6.46
N LEU A 58 1.45 -7.15 -5.36
CA LEU A 58 1.03 -6.22 -4.31
C LEU A 58 1.93 -6.39 -3.07
N VAL A 59 2.48 -5.30 -2.55
CA VAL A 59 3.26 -5.29 -1.32
C VAL A 59 2.56 -4.44 -0.26
N ASN A 60 2.09 -5.07 0.81
CA ASN A 60 1.48 -4.41 1.96
C ASN A 60 2.54 -4.26 3.06
N SER A 61 3.09 -3.05 3.24
CA SER A 61 4.25 -2.82 4.13
C SER A 61 4.03 -1.80 5.25
N ARG A 62 2.80 -1.65 5.73
CA ARG A 62 2.48 -0.66 6.77
C ARG A 62 2.50 -1.29 8.16
N ASP A 63 3.29 -0.69 9.05
CA ASP A 63 3.34 -1.04 10.48
C ASP A 63 3.14 0.23 11.32
N ILE A 64 1.91 0.46 11.79
CA ILE A 64 1.61 1.47 12.81
C ILE A 64 1.52 0.74 14.16
N TRP A 65 2.66 0.36 14.74
CA TRP A 65 2.70 -0.23 16.08
C TRP A 65 3.17 0.74 17.17
N SER A 66 3.96 1.76 16.84
CA SER A 66 4.60 2.64 17.85
C SER A 66 3.63 3.38 18.78
N LYS A 67 2.32 3.35 18.49
CA LYS A 67 1.26 3.92 19.32
C LYS A 67 0.48 2.90 20.17
N ALA A 68 0.56 1.60 19.88
CA ALA A 68 -0.23 0.57 20.56
C ALA A 68 0.45 -0.01 21.82
N THR A 69 1.58 0.57 22.23
CA THR A 69 2.32 0.17 23.44
C THR A 69 1.80 0.84 24.72
N ASP A 70 0.97 1.87 24.58
CA ASP A 70 0.08 2.31 25.65
C ASP A 70 -1.18 1.44 25.55
N ASP A 71 -1.58 0.77 26.65
CA ASP A 71 -2.78 -0.08 26.78
C ASP A 71 -4.08 0.70 26.52
N ASN A 72 -4.26 1.18 25.31
CA ASN A 72 -5.33 2.07 24.88
C ASN A 72 -6.09 1.39 23.75
N TYR A 73 -7.34 1.05 24.04
CA TYR A 73 -8.24 0.34 23.13
C TYR A 73 -8.42 1.08 21.80
N GLU A 74 -8.51 2.41 21.82
CA GLU A 74 -8.67 3.24 20.63
C GLU A 74 -7.45 3.15 19.70
N LEU A 75 -6.24 3.06 20.27
CA LEU A 75 -5.00 2.92 19.50
C LEU A 75 -4.87 1.51 18.91
N ALA A 76 -5.30 0.47 19.65
CA ALA A 76 -5.39 -0.89 19.14
C ALA A 76 -6.41 -1.00 17.98
N GLU A 77 -7.56 -0.31 18.09
CA GLU A 77 -8.56 -0.27 17.03
C GLU A 77 -8.05 0.46 15.77
N GLU A 78 -7.34 1.58 15.93
CA GLU A 78 -6.70 2.31 14.82
C GLU A 78 -5.66 1.41 14.12
N CYS A 79 -4.86 0.67 14.89
CA CYS A 79 -3.88 -0.29 14.39
C CYS A 79 -4.55 -1.39 13.54
N LEU A 80 -5.62 -2.03 14.04
CA LEU A 80 -6.37 -3.04 13.29
C LEU A 80 -7.04 -2.47 12.03
N LYS A 81 -7.62 -1.26 12.13
CA LYS A 81 -8.25 -0.56 11.00
C LYS A 81 -7.26 -0.31 9.86
N THR A 82 -6.02 0.03 10.18
CA THR A 82 -5.03 0.44 9.17
C THR A 82 -4.14 -0.71 8.69
N ASN A 83 -3.59 -1.53 9.60
CA ASN A 83 -2.63 -2.58 9.26
C ASN A 83 -3.33 -3.80 8.65
N TYR A 84 -4.41 -4.27 9.27
CA TYR A 84 -5.14 -5.45 8.78
C TYR A 84 -6.24 -5.08 7.79
N ASN A 85 -7.21 -4.27 8.22
CA ASN A 85 -8.37 -3.95 7.38
C ASN A 85 -7.98 -3.13 6.14
N GLY A 86 -7.00 -2.22 6.28
CA GLY A 86 -6.44 -1.48 5.16
C GLY A 86 -5.83 -2.42 4.11
N ALA A 87 -4.91 -3.29 4.52
CA ALA A 87 -4.28 -4.27 3.63
C ALA A 87 -5.31 -5.19 2.95
N LYS A 88 -6.31 -5.69 3.72
CA LYS A 88 -7.39 -6.52 3.20
C LYS A 88 -8.20 -5.80 2.13
N ARG A 89 -8.67 -4.58 2.39
CA ARG A 89 -9.47 -3.79 1.44
C ARG A 89 -8.69 -3.45 0.18
N THR A 90 -7.42 -3.08 0.32
CA THR A 90 -6.54 -2.80 -0.82
C THR A 90 -6.32 -4.06 -1.65
N ALA A 91 -6.07 -5.20 -1.02
CA ALA A 91 -5.97 -6.47 -1.73
C ALA A 91 -7.27 -6.80 -2.47
N GLU A 92 -8.43 -6.75 -1.80
CA GLU A 92 -9.75 -7.03 -2.40
C GLU A 92 -10.02 -6.17 -3.64
N ALA A 93 -9.72 -4.87 -3.59
CA ALA A 93 -9.90 -3.97 -4.72
C ALA A 93 -8.96 -4.27 -5.90
N LEU A 94 -7.78 -4.84 -5.63
CA LEU A 94 -6.75 -5.11 -6.63
C LEU A 94 -6.71 -6.57 -7.11
N ILE A 95 -7.42 -7.50 -6.44
CA ILE A 95 -7.54 -8.91 -6.86
C ILE A 95 -7.95 -9.05 -8.33
N PRO A 96 -8.95 -8.30 -8.86
CA PRO A 96 -9.31 -8.41 -10.27
C PRO A 96 -8.14 -8.08 -11.23
N LEU A 97 -7.22 -7.20 -10.83
CA LEU A 97 -6.04 -6.86 -11.62
C LEU A 97 -4.91 -7.87 -11.44
N LEU A 98 -4.80 -8.47 -10.25
CA LEU A 98 -3.87 -9.56 -9.97
C LEU A 98 -4.21 -10.81 -10.78
N GLN A 99 -5.50 -11.13 -10.93
CA GLN A 99 -5.95 -12.28 -11.73
C GLN A 99 -5.61 -12.17 -13.23
N LEU A 100 -5.22 -10.99 -13.71
CA LEU A 100 -4.76 -10.76 -15.08
C LEU A 100 -3.24 -10.99 -15.24
N SER A 101 -2.51 -11.24 -14.15
CA SER A 101 -1.10 -11.60 -14.18
C SER A 101 -0.93 -13.11 -14.35
N ASP A 102 0.13 -13.53 -15.04
CA ASP A 102 0.52 -14.94 -15.15
C ASP A 102 1.03 -15.50 -13.82
N LEU A 103 1.59 -14.66 -12.95
CA LEU A 103 2.23 -15.06 -11.68
C LEU A 103 1.92 -14.05 -10.56
N PRO A 104 0.65 -13.90 -10.15
CA PRO A 104 0.27 -12.92 -9.14
C PRO A 104 0.86 -13.23 -7.77
N ARG A 105 1.29 -12.18 -7.06
CA ARG A 105 1.80 -12.31 -5.68
C ARG A 105 1.26 -11.20 -4.78
N ILE A 106 0.90 -11.57 -3.56
CA ILE A 106 0.64 -10.62 -2.46
C ILE A 106 1.70 -10.88 -1.39
N VAL A 107 2.46 -9.84 -1.06
CA VAL A 107 3.48 -9.86 -0.01
C VAL A 107 2.99 -8.98 1.13
N ASN A 108 2.68 -9.60 2.27
CA ASN A 108 2.38 -8.87 3.49
C ASN A 108 3.65 -8.82 4.34
N VAL A 109 4.16 -7.62 4.60
CA VAL A 109 5.30 -7.38 5.48
C VAL A 109 4.75 -7.13 6.87
N SER A 110 5.01 -8.06 7.79
CA SER A 110 4.66 -7.96 9.21
C SER A 110 5.90 -7.84 10.07
N SER A 111 5.75 -7.37 11.31
CA SER A 111 6.77 -7.49 12.35
C SER A 111 6.50 -8.70 13.24
N SER A 112 7.50 -9.14 14.01
CA SER A 112 7.41 -10.26 14.96
C SER A 112 6.36 -10.06 16.07
N VAL A 113 5.85 -8.84 16.24
CA VAL A 113 4.82 -8.47 17.23
C VAL A 113 3.40 -8.84 16.76
N VAL A 114 3.18 -9.05 15.46
CA VAL A 114 1.88 -9.46 14.87
C VAL A 114 1.64 -10.97 15.01
N MET A 115 2.51 -11.70 15.72
CA MET A 115 2.41 -13.15 15.92
C MET A 115 1.69 -13.49 17.23
N LEU A 116 0.44 -13.03 17.39
CA LEU A 116 -0.52 -13.51 18.41
C LEU A 116 -1.94 -13.55 17.85
#